data_AF-A0A3D4WKB1-F1
#
_entry.id   AF-A0A3D4WKB1-F1
#
_cell.length_a   1.000
_cell.length_b   1.000
_cell.length_c   1.000
_cell.angle_alpha   90.00
_cell.angle_beta   90.00
_cell.angle_gamma   90.00
#
_symmetry.space_group_name_H-M   'P 1'
#
loop_
_entity.id
_entity.type
_entity.pdbx_description
1 polymer ?
#
loop_
_entity_poly.entity_id
_entity_poly.type
_entity_poly.pdbx_seq_one_letter_code
_entity_poly.pdbx_strand_id
1 'polypeptide(L)'
;MAARHAGPEALSLLSTYFVCDDLGELTSLFESAGLPVTGARTHVGTYRAPSIDAFVTTEVESTPLIERISTEVYQRIRADAHEVLGPFTAPDGSVEAAFECHVVTANSHSSLQ
;
A
#
# COMPACT_ATOMS: atom_id res chain seq x y z
N MET A 1 -7.59 -10.46 -6.63
CA MET A 1 -7.88 -9.90 -7.97
C MET A 1 -6.64 -9.84 -8.87
N ALA A 2 -5.64 -8.98 -8.60
CA ALA A 2 -4.51 -8.77 -9.53
C ALA A 2 -3.71 -10.04 -9.85
N ALA A 3 -3.32 -10.81 -8.83
CA ALA A 3 -2.55 -12.04 -9.02
C ALA A 3 -3.27 -13.12 -9.86
N ARG A 4 -4.62 -13.11 -9.87
CA ARG A 4 -5.44 -14.01 -10.69
C ARG A 4 -5.25 -13.76 -12.19
N HIS A 5 -5.00 -12.51 -12.58
CA HIS A 5 -4.93 -12.09 -13.99
C HIS A 5 -3.52 -11.75 -14.47
N ALA A 6 -2.61 -11.41 -13.57
CA ALA A 6 -1.26 -10.92 -13.87
C ALA A 6 -0.13 -11.71 -13.18
N GLY A 7 -0.46 -12.83 -12.51
CA GLY A 7 0.53 -13.69 -11.84
C GLY A 7 0.95 -13.21 -10.44
N PRO A 8 1.68 -14.05 -9.68
CA PRO A 8 2.04 -13.77 -8.29
C PRO A 8 2.92 -12.52 -8.14
N GLU A 9 3.72 -12.17 -9.14
CA GLU A 9 4.56 -10.97 -9.14
C GLU A 9 3.73 -9.68 -9.04
N ALA A 10 2.51 -9.68 -9.58
CA ALA A 10 1.60 -8.54 -9.46
C ALA A 10 1.21 -8.25 -8.00
N LEU A 11 1.08 -9.28 -7.17
CA LEU A 11 0.83 -9.10 -5.74
C LEU A 11 2.03 -8.44 -5.06
N SER A 12 3.24 -8.91 -5.36
CA SER A 12 4.48 -8.34 -4.80
C SER A 12 4.61 -6.86 -5.12
N LEU A 13 4.40 -6.46 -6.38
CA LEU A 13 4.46 -5.06 -6.80
C LEU A 13 3.43 -4.18 -6.10
N LEU A 14 2.19 -4.65 -5.95
CA LEU A 14 1.12 -3.91 -5.28
C LEU A 14 1.29 -3.87 -3.76
N SER A 15 1.91 -4.89 -3.16
CA SER A 15 2.09 -4.96 -1.71
C SER A 15 3.36 -4.25 -1.22
N THR A 16 4.31 -3.92 -2.10
CA THR A 16 5.66 -3.47 -1.72
C THR A 16 5.67 -2.26 -0.77
N TYR A 17 4.72 -1.32 -0.89
CA TYR A 17 4.62 -0.14 -0.03
C TYR A 17 3.61 -0.28 1.13
N PHE A 18 2.95 -1.44 1.23
CA PHE A 18 2.02 -1.77 2.33
C PHE A 18 2.59 -2.80 3.32
N VAL A 19 3.63 -3.55 2.93
CA VAL A 19 4.22 -4.61 3.77
C VAL A 19 5.27 -3.99 4.70
N CYS A 20 4.80 -3.39 5.79
CA CYS A 20 5.62 -3.03 6.95
C CYS A 20 5.01 -3.57 8.25
N ASP A 21 4.31 -4.71 8.20
CA ASP A 21 3.42 -5.20 9.26
C ASP A 21 4.13 -5.45 10.62
N ASP A 22 5.43 -5.75 10.59
CA ASP A 22 6.24 -5.90 11.80
C ASP A 22 6.93 -4.57 12.18
N LEU A 23 6.26 -3.80 13.04
CA LEU A 23 6.82 -2.56 13.61
C LEU A 23 8.13 -2.79 14.37
N GLY A 24 8.32 -3.97 14.97
CA GLY A 24 9.53 -4.35 15.68
C GLY A 24 10.71 -4.53 14.73
N GLU A 25 10.51 -5.32 13.67
CA GLU A 25 11.50 -5.51 12.61
C GLU A 25 11.86 -4.17 11.96
N LEU A 26 10.86 -3.36 11.61
CA LEU A 26 11.07 -2.02 11.06
C LEU A 26 11.92 -1.15 11.99
N THR A 27 11.62 -1.16 13.30
CA THR A 27 12.38 -0.43 14.32
C THR A 27 13.83 -0.90 14.40
N SER A 28 14.07 -2.22 14.38
CA SER A 28 15.41 -2.81 14.42
C SER A 28 16.28 -2.43 13.22
N LEU A 29 15.69 -2.17 12.05
CA LEU A 29 16.43 -1.66 10.88
C LEU A 29 17.04 -0.27 11.16
N PHE A 30 16.33 0.63 11.84
CA PHE A 30 16.87 1.94 12.22
C PHE A 30 18.01 1.81 13.24
N GLU A 31 17.82 1.00 14.27
CA GLU A 31 18.84 0.79 15.30
C GLU A 31 20.11 0.15 14.72
N SER A 32 19.95 -0.83 13.82
CA SER A 32 21.08 -1.47 13.12
C SER A 32 21.84 -0.49 12.22
N ALA A 33 21.17 0.53 11.71
CA ALA A 33 21.77 1.62 10.94
C ALA A 33 22.41 2.71 11.84
N GLY A 34 22.42 2.53 13.16
CA GLY A 34 22.96 3.50 14.10
C GLY A 34 22.08 4.75 14.26
N LEU A 35 20.77 4.62 14.00
CA LEU A 35 19.78 5.67 14.19
C LEU A 35 18.95 5.33 15.44
N PRO A 36 19.24 5.94 16.61
CA PRO A 36 18.51 5.63 17.84
C PRO A 36 17.03 5.99 17.68
N VAL A 37 16.16 4.99 17.84
CA VAL A 37 14.71 5.18 17.74
C VAL A 37 14.20 5.84 19.03
N THR A 38 13.44 6.91 18.87
CA THR A 38 12.84 7.68 19.97
C THR A 38 11.34 7.47 20.09
N GLY A 39 10.72 6.83 19.09
CA GLY A 39 9.30 6.49 19.12
C GLY A 39 8.91 5.62 17.93
N ALA A 40 7.95 4.73 18.17
CA ALA A 40 7.33 3.88 17.16
C ALA A 40 5.84 3.77 17.49
N ARG A 41 4.98 3.97 16.49
CA ARG A 41 3.52 3.94 16.68
C ARG A 41 2.81 3.51 15.40
N THR A 42 1.73 2.75 15.59
CA THR A 42 0.79 2.42 14.50
C THR A 42 -0.40 3.36 14.57
N HIS A 43 -0.74 3.98 13.45
CA HIS A 43 -1.96 4.77 13.28
C HIS A 43 -2.90 4.02 12.34
N VAL A 44 -4.14 3.82 12.79
CA VAL A 44 -5.22 3.33 11.92
C VAL A 44 -5.96 4.54 11.37
N GLY A 45 -5.71 4.85 10.10
CA GLY A 45 -6.39 5.87 9.33
C GLY A 45 -7.45 5.30 8.40
N THR A 46 -7.91 6.13 7.47
CA THR A 46 -8.84 5.73 6.41
C THR A 46 -8.23 6.09 5.06
N TYR A 47 -8.03 5.09 4.21
CA TYR A 47 -7.78 5.31 2.80
C TYR A 47 -9.09 5.70 2.11
N ARG A 48 -9.03 6.72 1.25
CA ARG A 48 -10.20 7.24 0.53
C ARG A 48 -9.91 7.33 -0.97
N ALA A 49 -10.82 6.80 -1.78
CA ALA A 49 -10.84 7.03 -3.22
C ALA A 49 -12.26 7.41 -3.67
N PRO A 50 -12.42 8.23 -4.71
CA PRO A 50 -13.73 8.66 -5.17
C PRO A 50 -14.55 7.53 -5.82
N SER A 51 -13.92 6.41 -6.17
CA SER A 51 -14.57 5.19 -6.64
C SER A 51 -13.61 3.99 -6.59
N ILE A 52 -14.15 2.77 -6.76
CA ILE A 52 -13.35 1.55 -6.94
C ILE A 52 -12.42 1.67 -8.14
N ASP A 53 -12.89 2.28 -9.22
CA ASP A 53 -12.07 2.48 -10.42
C ASP A 53 -10.91 3.43 -10.16
N ALA A 54 -11.15 4.52 -9.42
CA ALA A 54 -10.09 5.44 -9.02
C ALA A 54 -9.08 4.77 -8.08
N PHE A 55 -9.54 3.93 -7.15
CA PHE A 55 -8.67 3.09 -6.32
C PHE A 55 -7.75 2.24 -7.20
N VAL A 56 -8.31 1.46 -8.14
CA VAL A 56 -7.52 0.57 -9.00
C VAL A 56 -6.53 1.34 -9.87
N THR A 57 -6.95 2.47 -10.43
CA THR A 57 -6.06 3.38 -11.16
C THR A 57 -4.88 3.80 -10.30
N THR A 58 -5.12 4.32 -9.08
CA THR A 58 -4.03 4.72 -8.17
C THR A 58 -3.10 3.57 -7.86
N GLU A 59 -3.62 2.41 -7.45
CA GLU A 59 -2.77 1.31 -6.96
C GLU A 59 -2.01 0.61 -8.10
N VAL A 60 -2.62 0.44 -9.27
CA VAL A 60 -1.96 -0.23 -10.41
C VAL A 60 -1.01 0.71 -11.15
N GLU A 61 -1.43 1.95 -11.42
CA GLU A 61 -0.65 2.89 -12.24
C GLU A 61 0.48 3.56 -11.45
N SER A 62 0.46 3.52 -10.11
CA SER A 62 1.58 3.96 -9.27
C SER A 62 2.72 2.92 -9.18
N THR A 63 2.57 1.76 -9.82
CA THR A 63 3.58 0.68 -9.79
C THR A 63 4.04 0.30 -11.19
N PRO A 64 5.20 -0.36 -11.33
CA PRO A 64 5.63 -0.94 -12.61
C PRO A 64 4.67 -2.00 -13.18
N LEU A 65 3.60 -2.37 -12.47
CA LEU A 65 2.63 -3.36 -12.95
C LEU A 65 1.93 -2.89 -14.23
N ILE A 66 1.60 -1.60 -14.35
CA ILE A 66 0.87 -1.07 -15.52
C ILE A 66 1.64 -1.28 -16.83
N GLU A 67 2.96 -1.22 -16.79
CA GLU A 67 3.84 -1.45 -17.95
C GLU A 67 3.99 -2.93 -18.31
N ARG A 68 3.53 -3.83 -17.43
CA ARG A 68 3.73 -5.29 -17.53
C ARG A 68 2.45 -6.05 -17.87
N ILE A 69 1.30 -5.38 -17.91
CA ILE A 69 0.00 -6.00 -18.19
C ILE A 69 -0.61 -5.41 -19.46
N SER A 70 -1.38 -6.23 -20.18
CA SER A 70 -2.15 -5.72 -21.31
C SER A 70 -3.36 -4.92 -20.84
N THR A 71 -3.95 -4.12 -21.74
CA THR A 71 -5.21 -3.41 -21.47
C THR A 71 -6.32 -4.39 -21.07
N GLU A 72 -6.40 -5.57 -21.69
CA GLU A 72 -7.41 -6.58 -21.37
C GLU A 72 -7.21 -7.16 -19.96
N VAL A 73 -5.96 -7.38 -19.54
CA VAL A 73 -5.64 -7.80 -18.17
C VAL A 73 -6.06 -6.71 -17.18
N TYR A 74 -5.72 -5.45 -17.46
CA TYR A 74 -6.10 -4.31 -16.62
C TYR A 74 -7.62 -4.20 -16.46
N GLN A 75 -8.39 -4.36 -17.54
CA GLN A 75 -9.85 -4.33 -17.48
C GLN A 75 -10.44 -5.48 -16.66
N ARG A 76 -9.87 -6.69 -16.75
CA ARG A 76 -10.30 -7.82 -15.89
C ARG A 76 -9.98 -7.57 -14.42
N ILE A 77 -8.83 -6.97 -14.11
CA ILE A 77 -8.49 -6.57 -12.75
C ILE A 77 -9.52 -5.55 -12.24
N ARG A 78 -9.83 -4.51 -13.02
CA ARG A 78 -10.87 -3.53 -12.65
C ARG A 78 -12.22 -4.18 -12.39
N ALA A 79 -12.67 -5.08 -13.25
CA ALA A 79 -13.95 -5.78 -13.06
C ALA A 79 -13.99 -6.59 -11.75
N ASP A 80 -12.95 -7.40 -11.48
CA ASP A 80 -12.84 -8.17 -10.22
C ASP A 80 -12.73 -7.25 -8.98
N ALA A 81 -12.22 -6.03 -9.15
CA ALA A 81 -12.13 -5.05 -8.06
C ALA A 81 -13.49 -4.67 -7.50
N HIS A 82 -14.51 -4.54 -8.35
CA HIS A 82 -15.86 -4.17 -7.92
C HIS A 82 -16.48 -5.24 -7.01
N GLU A 83 -16.17 -6.51 -7.26
CA GLU A 83 -16.59 -7.61 -6.37
C GLU A 83 -15.85 -7.56 -5.02
N VAL A 84 -14.52 -7.39 -5.05
CA VAL A 84 -13.68 -7.46 -3.85
C VAL A 84 -13.84 -6.22 -2.96
N LEU A 85 -13.95 -5.03 -3.56
CA LEU A 85 -13.97 -3.75 -2.85
C LEU A 85 -15.39 -3.25 -2.55
N GLY A 86 -16.42 -3.91 -3.08
CA GLY A 86 -17.83 -3.59 -2.82
C GLY A 86 -18.17 -3.37 -1.34
N PRO A 87 -17.71 -4.23 -0.40
CA PRO A 87 -17.97 -4.03 1.03
C PRO A 87 -17.37 -2.76 1.64
N PHE A 88 -16.40 -2.12 0.99
CA PHE A 88 -15.75 -0.88 1.42
C PHE A 88 -16.31 0.37 0.72
N THR A 89 -17.36 0.21 -0.08
CA THR A 89 -17.95 1.31 -0.86
C THR A 89 -19.07 1.97 -0.07
N ALA A 90 -18.97 3.28 0.11
CA ALA A 90 -19.99 4.11 0.75
C ALA A 90 -21.20 4.32 -0.18
N PRO A 91 -22.36 4.78 0.35
CA PRO A 91 -23.56 5.00 -0.46
C PRO A 91 -23.40 5.98 -1.62
N ASP A 92 -22.41 6.87 -1.56
CA ASP A 92 -22.09 7.84 -2.62
C ASP A 92 -21.17 7.27 -3.71
N GLY A 93 -20.77 6.00 -3.59
CA GLY A 93 -19.88 5.31 -4.53
C GLY A 93 -18.39 5.48 -4.24
N SER A 94 -18.02 6.25 -3.20
CA SER A 94 -16.63 6.36 -2.77
C SER A 94 -16.16 5.12 -2.02
N VAL A 95 -14.85 4.87 -2.01
CA VAL A 95 -14.22 3.79 -1.24
C VAL A 95 -13.68 4.36 0.06
N GLU A 96 -14.01 3.72 1.17
CA GLU A 96 -13.44 3.96 2.49
C GLU A 96 -12.95 2.65 3.09
N ALA A 97 -11.64 2.51 3.24
CA ALA A 97 -11.02 1.33 3.83
C ALA A 97 -10.12 1.72 5.01
N ALA A 98 -10.12 0.90 6.07
CA ALA A 98 -9.18 1.06 7.17
C ALA A 98 -7.75 0.88 6.65
N PHE A 99 -6.84 1.73 7.09
CA PHE A 99 -5.46 1.75 6.62
C PHE A 99 -4.50 1.88 7.79
N GLU A 100 -3.57 0.94 7.93
CA GLU A 100 -2.56 0.99 8.98
C GLU A 100 -1.28 1.67 8.48
N CYS A 101 -0.75 2.57 9.29
CA CYS A 101 0.49 3.29 9.00
C CYS A 101 1.41 3.23 10.22
N HIS A 102 2.59 2.64 10.03
CA HIS A 102 3.66 2.68 11.01
C HIS A 102 4.48 3.96 10.87
N VAL A 103 4.64 4.67 11.98
CA VAL A 103 5.45 5.88 12.07
C VAL A 103 6.57 5.64 13.07
N VAL A 104 7.81 5.64 12.57
CA VAL A 104 9.03 5.54 13.38
C VAL A 104 9.73 6.90 13.37
N THR A 105 10.09 7.39 14.55
CA THR A 105 10.92 8.58 14.75
C THR A 105 12.27 8.16 15.29
N ALA A 106 13.35 8.59 14.62
CA ALA A 106 14.72 8.28 15.01
C ALA A 106 15.60 9.54 14.89
N ASN A 107 16.65 9.60 15.69
CA ASN A 107 17.62 10.70 15.62
C ASN A 107 18.71 10.38 14.61
N SER A 108 19.01 11.33 13.72
CA SER A 108 20.25 11.27 12.96
C SER A 108 21.39 11.77 13.85
N HIS A 109 22.46 10.98 13.94
CA HIS A 109 23.73 11.50 14.43
C HIS A 109 24.29 12.47 13.37
N SER A 110 23.80 13.71 13.37
CA SER A 110 24.47 14.77 12.63
C SER A 110 25.74 15.12 13.36
N SER A 111 26.85 14.51 12.94
CA SER A 111 28.18 15.07 13.18
C SER A 111 28.30 16.33 12.33
N LEU A 112 27.81 17.47 12.81
CA LEU A 112 28.34 18.76 12.38
C LEU A 112 29.78 18.83 12.91
N GLN A 113 30.74 18.40 12.09
CA GLN A 113 32.13 18.82 12.17
C GLN A 113 32.41 19.81 11.05
#